data_AF-A0A8T5MRT9-F1
#
_entry.id   AF-A0A8T5MRT9-F1
#
_cell.length_a   1.000
_cell.length_b   1.000
_cell.length_c   1.000
_cell.angle_alpha   90.00
_cell.angle_beta   90.00
_cell.angle_gamma   90.00
#
_symmetry.space_group_name_H-M   'P 1'
#
loop_
_entity.id
_entity.type
_entity.pdbx_description
1 polymer ?
#
loop_
_entity_poly.entity_id
_entity_poly.type
_entity_poly.pdbx_seq_one_letter_code
_entity_poly.pdbx_strand_id
1 'polypeptide(L)'
;KTLFPFSLREKDFPRHICVTGMSGSGKTTFAINLLKNFVKRDKPFLVFDWKKSFRPLLKEDASIMCFTIGNEGVSNLFKTNINRPPKGVSPKEWINALCDLLTESFNVSFGVHKILLETLDEIFLGWGVYEGSNLFPNWEHVKKMLEIKSKEAKGRESGWYESALRVATVLTFGDFGKVINYDGKKSLSIEDLFTKKAIFELNSLSNIEKKFFCEYVLTYIYKLKKAGADRASEEFNHAILVDEAHNIFLKKNTNFMTESVTDMIYREMREYGTGLICLDQHASKLSDTVIGNSACHVAFQQQLPQDLDEISSLMQLKDKKEIFTQLPVGSAIVKLSERYTSPFLIKVPFNELRNENLEDTKIKNKMDCVIKGIEVEKNDPEFKKALLGEPQKKAMKRVKIIPHASEEFFIGKTLTKTQEVLFEFVLSKLRANRKLVEIERLLDSGIHSGYYTKKDVLIVMNKALEEAFRKTFKKNPCENKPFSEEIRSKDFPKDLLAEEMDLVNFLLLNPENEFSTVEIYRHVGFSPRKGNIIKNKLLEKGIIKTMEERNTKGWKKLIRLEDSYSNNSNTLSVKN
;
A
#
# COMPACT_ATOMS: atom_id res chain seq x y z
N LYS A 1 -15.01 -35.68 -11.40
CA LYS A 1 -13.72 -35.92 -10.71
C LYS A 1 -13.92 -35.67 -9.22
N THR A 2 -13.25 -36.46 -8.37
CA THR A 2 -13.18 -36.22 -6.92
C THR A 2 -12.60 -34.83 -6.66
N LEU A 3 -13.22 -34.07 -5.75
CA LEU A 3 -12.86 -32.68 -5.47
C LEU A 3 -11.75 -32.64 -4.41
N PHE A 4 -10.74 -31.79 -4.63
CA PHE A 4 -9.57 -31.76 -3.76
C PHE A 4 -9.86 -31.03 -2.45
N PRO A 5 -9.35 -31.52 -1.29
CA PRO A 5 -9.31 -30.72 -0.09
C PRO A 5 -8.39 -29.51 -0.33
N PHE A 6 -8.94 -28.31 -0.23
CA PHE A 6 -8.22 -27.07 -0.44
C PHE A 6 -8.09 -26.28 0.87
N SER A 7 -6.90 -25.76 1.13
CA SER A 7 -6.64 -24.89 2.27
C SER A 7 -5.66 -23.77 1.89
N LEU A 8 -5.87 -22.60 2.48
CA LEU A 8 -4.98 -21.45 2.37
C LEU A 8 -3.99 -21.43 3.54
N ARG A 9 -2.73 -21.11 3.24
CA ARG A 9 -1.69 -20.88 4.24
C ARG A 9 -1.77 -19.44 4.72
N GLU A 10 -1.26 -19.17 5.91
CA GLU A 10 -1.21 -17.79 6.42
C GLU A 10 -0.49 -16.83 5.46
N LYS A 11 0.63 -17.26 4.87
CA LYS A 11 1.37 -16.51 3.85
C LYS A 11 0.65 -16.30 2.51
N ASP A 12 -0.51 -16.92 2.31
CA ASP A 12 -1.31 -16.68 1.11
C ASP A 12 -2.20 -15.42 1.27
N PHE A 13 -2.57 -15.03 2.51
CA PHE A 13 -3.51 -13.92 2.77
C PHE A 13 -2.98 -12.51 2.52
N PRO A 14 -1.73 -12.15 2.90
CA PRO A 14 -1.21 -10.80 2.64
C PRO A 14 -1.18 -10.46 1.15
N ARG A 15 -1.23 -11.47 0.27
CA ARG A 15 -1.28 -11.31 -1.18
C ARG A 15 -2.70 -11.31 -1.75
N HIS A 16 -3.68 -11.14 -0.89
CA HIS A 16 -5.07 -10.89 -1.20
C HIS A 16 -5.80 -12.03 -1.92
N ILE A 17 -7.12 -11.99 -1.81
CA ILE A 17 -8.03 -12.99 -2.37
C ILE A 17 -9.15 -12.27 -3.10
N CYS A 18 -9.42 -12.70 -4.32
CA CYS A 18 -10.55 -12.23 -5.11
C CYS A 18 -11.53 -13.39 -5.33
N VAL A 19 -12.76 -13.22 -4.88
CA VAL A 19 -13.84 -14.21 -4.96
C VAL A 19 -14.97 -13.65 -5.82
N THR A 20 -15.25 -14.27 -6.95
CA THR A 20 -16.25 -13.77 -7.92
C THR A 20 -17.30 -14.83 -8.25
N GLY A 21 -18.49 -14.39 -8.66
CA GLY A 21 -19.59 -15.29 -9.07
C GLY A 21 -20.95 -14.65 -8.93
N MET A 22 -21.97 -15.12 -9.63
CA MET A 22 -23.32 -14.55 -9.54
C MET A 22 -23.94 -14.67 -8.14
N SER A 23 -25.04 -13.95 -7.91
CA SER A 23 -25.83 -14.11 -6.68
C SER A 23 -26.27 -15.56 -6.45
N GLY A 24 -26.24 -16.03 -5.21
CA GLY A 24 -26.62 -17.40 -4.85
C GLY A 24 -25.59 -18.50 -5.18
N SER A 25 -24.49 -18.19 -5.87
CA SER A 25 -23.51 -19.21 -6.30
C SER A 25 -22.67 -19.86 -5.19
N GLY A 26 -22.57 -19.23 -4.01
CA GLY A 26 -21.85 -19.76 -2.84
C GLY A 26 -20.75 -18.86 -2.26
N LYS A 27 -20.50 -17.67 -2.83
CA LYS A 27 -19.47 -16.71 -2.36
C LYS A 27 -19.51 -16.43 -0.86
N THR A 28 -20.67 -16.01 -0.36
CA THR A 28 -20.86 -15.69 1.07
C THR A 28 -20.63 -16.91 1.95
N THR A 29 -21.06 -18.10 1.52
CA THR A 29 -20.82 -19.35 2.25
C THR A 29 -19.32 -19.65 2.35
N PHE A 30 -18.57 -19.45 1.25
CA PHE A 30 -17.11 -19.55 1.26
C PHE A 30 -16.47 -18.55 2.21
N ALA A 31 -16.90 -17.30 2.17
CA ALA A 31 -16.40 -16.25 3.06
C ALA A 31 -16.67 -16.56 4.54
N ILE A 32 -17.88 -17.01 4.90
CA ILE A 32 -18.22 -17.41 6.27
C ILE A 32 -17.35 -18.61 6.70
N ASN A 33 -17.17 -19.61 5.85
CA ASN A 33 -16.28 -20.73 6.15
C ASN A 33 -14.83 -20.28 6.38
N LEU A 34 -14.36 -19.32 5.60
CA LEU A 34 -13.03 -18.73 5.77
C LEU A 34 -12.91 -17.98 7.10
N LEU A 35 -13.88 -17.12 7.42
CA LEU A 35 -13.90 -16.34 8.67
C LEU A 35 -14.04 -17.24 9.91
N LYS A 36 -14.78 -18.35 9.84
CA LYS A 36 -14.78 -19.38 10.90
C LYS A 36 -13.40 -19.98 11.14
N ASN A 37 -12.61 -20.19 10.08
CA ASN A 37 -11.24 -20.65 10.26
C ASN A 37 -10.34 -19.58 10.88
N PHE A 38 -10.61 -18.29 10.65
CA PHE A 38 -9.94 -17.21 11.36
C PHE A 38 -10.32 -17.19 12.84
N VAL A 39 -11.61 -17.35 13.16
CA VAL A 39 -12.08 -17.51 14.55
C VAL A 39 -11.33 -18.64 15.26
N LYS A 40 -11.30 -19.84 14.66
CA LYS A 40 -10.62 -21.02 15.23
C LYS A 40 -9.12 -20.84 15.44
N ARG A 41 -8.49 -19.94 14.70
CA ARG A 41 -7.05 -19.62 14.79
C ARG A 41 -6.77 -18.30 15.49
N ASP A 42 -7.79 -17.72 16.11
CA ASP A 42 -7.78 -16.41 16.75
C ASP A 42 -7.15 -15.30 15.89
N LYS A 43 -7.47 -15.29 14.60
CA LYS A 43 -7.05 -14.24 13.67
C LYS A 43 -8.08 -13.12 13.63
N PRO A 44 -7.68 -11.85 13.82
CA PRO A 44 -8.58 -10.72 13.77
C PRO A 44 -8.98 -10.43 12.33
N PHE A 45 -10.19 -9.90 12.17
CA PHE A 45 -10.71 -9.53 10.87
C PHE A 45 -11.72 -8.40 10.97
N LEU A 46 -11.83 -7.63 9.89
CA LEU A 46 -12.88 -6.65 9.66
C LEU A 46 -13.71 -7.06 8.44
N VAL A 47 -15.03 -6.96 8.54
CA VAL A 47 -15.95 -7.17 7.41
C VAL A 47 -16.68 -5.89 7.08
N PHE A 48 -16.59 -5.40 5.84
CA PHE A 48 -17.54 -4.45 5.29
C PHE A 48 -18.72 -5.22 4.70
N ASP A 49 -19.83 -5.27 5.44
CA ASP A 49 -21.04 -6.03 5.08
C ASP A 49 -22.07 -5.11 4.43
N TRP A 50 -22.21 -5.23 3.10
CA TRP A 50 -23.09 -4.37 2.31
C TRP A 50 -24.59 -4.70 2.50
N LYS A 51 -24.90 -5.98 2.80
CA LYS A 51 -26.26 -6.54 2.72
C LYS A 51 -26.73 -7.25 4.01
N LYS A 52 -25.97 -7.19 5.11
CA LYS A 52 -26.22 -7.90 6.38
C LYS A 52 -26.08 -9.43 6.28
N SER A 53 -25.20 -9.89 5.40
CA SER A 53 -25.00 -11.31 5.09
C SER A 53 -24.16 -12.07 6.12
N PHE A 54 -23.43 -11.35 6.98
CA PHE A 54 -22.43 -11.92 7.89
C PHE A 54 -22.88 -12.03 9.34
N ARG A 55 -24.10 -11.58 9.67
CA ARG A 55 -24.70 -11.72 11.01
C ARG A 55 -24.57 -13.13 11.60
N PRO A 56 -24.78 -14.23 10.87
CA PRO A 56 -24.72 -15.56 11.48
C PRO A 56 -23.37 -15.89 12.14
N LEU A 57 -22.27 -15.24 11.75
CA LEU A 57 -20.98 -15.39 12.42
C LEU A 57 -21.02 -15.02 13.91
N LEU A 58 -21.94 -14.18 14.36
CA LEU A 58 -22.05 -13.79 15.77
C LEU A 58 -22.38 -14.97 16.69
N LYS A 59 -22.88 -16.09 16.16
CA LYS A 59 -23.08 -17.34 16.92
C LYS A 59 -21.85 -18.25 16.94
N GLU A 60 -20.89 -18.05 16.03
CA GLU A 60 -19.65 -18.82 16.03
C GLU A 60 -18.77 -18.42 17.23
N ASP A 61 -18.70 -17.13 17.54
CA ASP A 61 -17.84 -16.61 18.60
C ASP A 61 -18.45 -15.35 19.24
N ALA A 62 -18.48 -15.34 20.57
CA ALA A 62 -19.04 -14.26 21.37
C ALA A 62 -18.24 -12.95 21.23
N SER A 63 -16.94 -13.01 20.96
CA SER A 63 -16.03 -11.87 20.76
C SER A 63 -16.27 -11.10 19.46
N ILE A 64 -17.02 -11.67 18.51
CA ILE A 64 -17.35 -10.99 17.25
C ILE A 64 -18.32 -9.85 17.53
N MET A 65 -17.88 -8.65 17.21
CA MET A 65 -18.65 -7.40 17.32
C MET A 65 -19.30 -7.05 16.00
N CYS A 66 -20.56 -6.59 16.06
CA CYS A 66 -21.29 -6.11 14.90
C CYS A 66 -21.78 -4.68 15.13
N PHE A 67 -21.36 -3.77 14.25
CA PHE A 67 -21.76 -2.37 14.26
C PHE A 67 -22.66 -2.10 13.08
N THR A 68 -23.84 -1.55 13.35
CA THR A 68 -24.80 -1.13 12.33
C THR A 68 -24.61 0.36 12.08
N ILE A 69 -23.72 0.68 11.13
CA ILE A 69 -23.28 2.05 10.91
C ILE A 69 -24.46 2.90 10.42
N GLY A 70 -24.73 3.99 11.12
CA GLY A 70 -25.85 4.88 10.84
C GLY A 70 -27.22 4.33 11.27
N ASN A 71 -27.29 3.31 12.12
CA ASN A 71 -28.55 2.80 12.67
C ASN A 71 -28.57 2.84 14.20
N GLU A 72 -29.02 3.96 14.75
CA GLU A 72 -29.13 4.20 16.20
C GLU A 72 -30.11 3.23 16.90
N GLY A 73 -31.04 2.62 16.15
CA GLY A 73 -31.99 1.66 16.70
C GLY A 73 -31.35 0.34 17.14
N VAL A 74 -30.16 0.00 16.62
CA VAL A 74 -29.56 -1.34 16.74
C VAL A 74 -28.19 -1.30 17.43
N SER A 75 -27.12 -0.96 16.72
CA SER A 75 -25.73 -1.01 17.20
C SER A 75 -24.86 0.05 16.50
N ASN A 76 -25.26 1.32 16.56
CA ASN A 76 -24.46 2.44 16.03
C ASN A 76 -23.37 2.88 17.01
N LEU A 77 -22.53 1.95 17.44
CA LEU A 77 -21.57 2.14 18.54
C LEU A 77 -20.16 2.49 18.08
N PHE A 78 -19.84 2.24 16.80
CA PHE A 78 -18.64 2.77 16.19
C PHE A 78 -18.86 4.26 15.89
N LYS A 79 -18.05 5.12 16.51
CA LYS A 79 -18.10 6.58 16.30
C LYS A 79 -16.69 7.14 16.35
N THR A 80 -16.37 8.06 15.46
CA THR A 80 -15.06 8.66 15.27
C THR A 80 -15.20 10.12 14.89
N ASN A 81 -14.12 10.89 15.05
CA ASN A 81 -13.95 12.17 14.37
C ASN A 81 -12.96 11.93 13.22
N ILE A 82 -13.42 12.03 11.98
CA ILE A 82 -12.58 11.73 10.80
C ILE A 82 -11.41 12.70 10.61
N ASN A 83 -11.44 13.87 11.26
CA ASN A 83 -10.31 14.81 11.26
C ASN A 83 -9.20 14.39 12.24
N ARG A 84 -9.45 13.43 13.14
CA ARG A 84 -8.43 12.90 14.03
C ARG A 84 -7.52 11.91 13.28
N PRO A 85 -6.19 12.14 13.25
CA PRO A 85 -5.26 11.25 12.58
C PRO A 85 -5.07 9.93 13.34
N PRO A 86 -4.70 8.83 12.63
CA PRO A 86 -4.20 7.63 13.28
C PRO A 86 -2.96 7.91 14.14
N LYS A 87 -2.76 7.09 15.18
CA LYS A 87 -1.55 7.17 16.02
C LYS A 87 -0.27 7.08 15.17
N GLY A 88 0.67 7.99 15.42
CA GLY A 88 1.95 8.05 14.70
C GLY A 88 1.90 8.80 13.36
N VAL A 89 0.72 9.25 12.93
CA VAL A 89 0.56 10.05 11.70
C VAL A 89 0.47 11.53 12.05
N SER A 90 1.24 12.38 11.37
CA SER A 90 1.17 13.82 11.62
C SER A 90 -0.18 14.39 11.15
N PRO A 91 -0.77 15.38 11.86
CA PRO A 91 -2.03 16.00 11.45
C PRO A 91 -1.98 16.59 10.03
N LYS A 92 -0.82 17.13 9.61
CA LYS A 92 -0.63 17.70 8.27
C LYS A 92 -0.61 16.64 7.17
N GLU A 93 -0.01 15.48 7.42
CA GLU A 93 -0.10 14.35 6.50
C GLU A 93 -1.54 13.82 6.40
N TRP A 94 -2.24 13.77 7.54
CA TRP A 94 -3.59 13.25 7.60
C TRP A 94 -4.60 14.11 6.82
N ILE A 95 -4.56 15.44 6.95
CA ILE A 95 -5.48 16.30 6.18
C ILE A 95 -5.26 16.18 4.67
N ASN A 96 -4.02 15.99 4.20
CA ASN A 96 -3.75 15.76 2.78
C ASN A 96 -4.40 14.45 2.32
N ALA A 97 -4.16 13.36 3.06
CA ALA A 97 -4.76 12.06 2.75
C ALA A 97 -6.30 12.08 2.81
N LEU A 98 -6.88 12.81 3.77
CA LEU A 98 -8.32 12.99 3.89
C LEU A 98 -8.89 13.83 2.74
N CYS A 99 -8.20 14.89 2.30
CA CYS A 99 -8.61 15.70 1.15
C CYS A 99 -8.54 14.91 -0.16
N ASP A 100 -7.50 14.11 -0.37
CA ASP A 100 -7.39 13.20 -1.52
C ASP A 100 -8.56 12.21 -1.54
N LEU A 101 -8.81 11.58 -0.40
CA LEU A 101 -9.93 10.66 -0.20
C LEU A 101 -11.26 11.33 -0.56
N LEU A 102 -11.57 12.49 0.02
CA LEU A 102 -12.82 13.21 -0.24
C LEU A 102 -12.97 13.61 -1.71
N THR A 103 -11.86 14.00 -2.34
CA THR A 103 -11.84 14.34 -3.76
C THR A 103 -12.26 13.15 -4.62
N GLU A 104 -11.74 11.97 -4.29
CA GLU A 104 -12.07 10.72 -4.97
C GLU A 104 -13.48 10.19 -4.63
N SER A 105 -13.86 10.17 -3.36
CA SER A 105 -15.13 9.57 -2.91
C SER A 105 -16.32 10.33 -3.48
N PHE A 106 -16.24 11.67 -3.47
CA PHE A 106 -17.30 12.59 -3.92
C PHE A 106 -17.12 13.07 -5.37
N ASN A 107 -16.08 12.61 -6.08
CA ASN A 107 -15.79 12.98 -7.47
C ASN A 107 -15.76 14.50 -7.70
N VAL A 108 -15.15 15.25 -6.78
CA VAL A 108 -15.06 16.71 -6.88
C VAL A 108 -13.81 17.17 -7.63
N SER A 109 -13.79 18.42 -8.10
CA SER A 109 -12.66 18.97 -8.85
C SER A 109 -11.48 19.34 -7.95
N PHE A 110 -10.29 19.50 -8.54
CA PHE A 110 -9.10 19.95 -7.82
C PHE A 110 -9.25 21.34 -7.17
N GLY A 111 -10.13 22.19 -7.71
CA GLY A 111 -10.47 23.47 -7.06
C GLY A 111 -11.17 23.27 -5.72
N VAL A 112 -12.03 22.26 -5.61
CA VAL A 112 -12.68 21.87 -4.35
C VAL A 112 -11.67 21.25 -3.39
N HIS A 113 -10.77 20.40 -3.92
CA HIS A 113 -9.67 19.83 -3.14
C HIS A 113 -8.85 20.93 -2.43
N LYS A 114 -8.43 21.95 -3.19
CA LYS A 114 -7.70 23.12 -2.65
C LYS A 114 -8.47 23.79 -1.51
N ILE A 115 -9.75 24.11 -1.72
CA ILE A 115 -10.59 24.78 -0.71
C ILE A 115 -10.71 23.94 0.57
N LEU A 116 -10.93 22.63 0.43
CA LEU A 116 -11.03 21.73 1.57
C LEU A 116 -9.71 21.68 2.35
N LEU A 117 -8.57 21.58 1.64
CA LEU A 117 -7.25 21.53 2.25
C LEU A 117 -6.92 22.81 3.02
N GLU A 118 -7.07 23.97 2.38
CA GLU A 118 -6.82 25.28 3.01
C GLU A 118 -7.75 25.53 4.20
N THR A 119 -9.01 25.10 4.10
CA THR A 119 -9.97 25.23 5.21
C THR A 119 -9.62 24.31 6.38
N LEU A 120 -9.23 23.06 6.13
CA LEU A 120 -8.81 22.15 7.20
C LEU A 120 -7.50 22.62 7.86
N ASP A 121 -6.51 23.04 7.08
CA ASP A 121 -5.21 23.54 7.59
C ASP A 121 -5.41 24.76 8.50
N GLU A 122 -6.26 25.72 8.10
CA GLU A 122 -6.56 26.91 8.91
C GLU A 122 -7.31 26.57 10.21
N ILE A 123 -8.30 25.67 10.17
CA ILE A 123 -9.02 25.29 11.38
C ILE A 123 -8.09 24.51 12.32
N PHE A 124 -7.24 23.62 11.80
CA PHE A 124 -6.29 22.87 12.62
C PHE A 124 -5.30 23.81 13.32
N LEU A 125 -4.79 24.81 12.60
CA LEU A 125 -3.95 25.86 13.17
C LEU A 125 -4.70 26.65 14.25
N GLY A 126 -5.92 27.11 13.98
CA GLY A 126 -6.73 27.87 14.93
C GLY A 126 -7.09 27.11 16.20
N TRP A 127 -7.12 25.78 16.14
CA TRP A 127 -7.42 24.89 17.28
C TRP A 127 -6.16 24.38 18.02
N GLY A 128 -4.97 24.85 17.63
CA GLY A 128 -3.72 24.46 18.26
C GLY A 128 -3.28 23.02 17.92
N VAL A 129 -3.85 22.39 16.89
CA VAL A 129 -3.63 20.96 16.60
C VAL A 129 -2.17 20.69 16.23
N TYR A 130 -1.53 21.61 15.51
CA TYR A 130 -0.12 21.49 15.14
C TYR A 130 0.82 21.75 16.32
N GLU A 131 0.34 22.45 17.34
CA GLU A 131 1.02 22.74 18.61
C GLU A 131 0.79 21.64 19.66
N GLY A 132 0.11 20.54 19.30
CA GLY A 132 -0.11 19.38 20.17
C GLY A 132 -1.45 19.37 20.92
N SER A 133 -2.40 20.23 20.54
CA SER A 133 -3.78 20.16 21.05
C SER A 133 -4.40 18.79 20.73
N ASN A 134 -5.06 18.19 21.73
CA ASN A 134 -5.82 16.95 21.57
C ASN A 134 -7.29 17.20 21.17
N LEU A 135 -7.68 18.46 21.00
CA LEU A 135 -9.01 18.89 20.56
C LEU A 135 -9.00 19.00 19.04
N PHE A 136 -9.69 18.09 18.37
CA PHE A 136 -9.80 18.10 16.91
C PHE A 136 -11.13 18.72 16.50
N PRO A 137 -11.14 19.72 15.60
CA PRO A 137 -12.38 20.21 15.02
C PRO A 137 -13.04 19.11 14.17
N ASN A 138 -14.35 18.89 14.31
CA ASN A 138 -15.13 18.00 13.43
C ASN A 138 -15.71 18.73 12.19
N TRP A 139 -16.46 18.03 11.33
CA TRP A 139 -17.00 18.62 10.09
C TRP A 139 -18.12 19.63 10.28
N GLU A 140 -18.76 19.72 11.45
CA GLU A 140 -19.68 20.84 11.72
C GLU A 140 -18.91 22.16 11.75
N HIS A 141 -17.71 22.15 12.35
CA HIS A 141 -16.82 23.32 12.36
C HIS A 141 -16.29 23.63 10.96
N VAL A 142 -15.89 22.59 10.20
CA VAL A 142 -15.43 22.75 8.81
C VAL A 142 -16.53 23.34 7.94
N LYS A 143 -17.75 22.83 8.04
CA LYS A 143 -18.91 23.35 7.31
C LYS A 143 -19.16 24.81 7.61
N LYS A 144 -19.17 25.21 8.89
CA LYS A 144 -19.34 26.60 9.29
C LYS A 144 -18.26 27.52 8.74
N MET A 145 -17.00 27.06 8.71
CA MET A 145 -15.91 27.83 8.12
C MET A 145 -16.07 27.99 6.60
N LEU A 146 -16.48 26.92 5.90
CA LEU A 146 -16.81 26.99 4.47
C LEU A 146 -17.95 27.98 4.19
N GLU A 147 -18.98 28.03 5.05
CA GLU A 147 -20.10 28.97 4.94
C GLU A 147 -19.69 30.43 5.17
N ILE A 148 -18.67 30.68 5.99
CA ILE A 148 -18.12 32.03 6.19
C ILE A 148 -17.31 32.42 4.95
N LYS A 149 -16.36 31.58 4.55
CA LYS A 149 -15.47 31.85 3.40
C LYS A 149 -16.23 31.96 2.08
N SER A 150 -17.31 31.21 1.89
CA SER A 150 -18.11 31.27 0.67
C SER A 150 -18.74 32.63 0.40
N LYS A 151 -18.99 33.44 1.44
CA LYS A 151 -19.57 34.79 1.31
C LYS A 151 -18.62 35.79 0.65
N GLU A 152 -17.33 35.56 0.77
CA GLU A 152 -16.28 36.43 0.23
C GLU A 152 -15.79 35.97 -1.16
N ALA A 153 -16.09 34.71 -1.51
CA ALA A 153 -15.68 34.09 -2.76
C ALA A 153 -16.36 34.72 -3.99
N LYS A 154 -15.59 34.91 -5.07
CA LYS A 154 -16.08 35.52 -6.32
C LYS A 154 -15.76 34.65 -7.53
N GLY A 155 -16.57 34.81 -8.59
CA GLY A 155 -16.36 34.12 -9.86
C GLY A 155 -16.35 32.59 -9.71
N ARG A 156 -15.35 31.94 -10.31
CA ARG A 156 -15.24 30.46 -10.34
C ARG A 156 -15.09 29.84 -8.95
N GLU A 157 -14.45 30.56 -8.02
CA GLU A 157 -14.19 30.07 -6.67
C GLU A 157 -15.49 29.86 -5.87
N SER A 158 -16.51 30.70 -6.10
CA SER A 158 -17.83 30.55 -5.46
C SER A 158 -18.45 29.18 -5.74
N GLY A 159 -18.40 28.71 -7.00
CA GLY A 159 -18.89 27.37 -7.36
C GLY A 159 -18.08 26.22 -6.74
N TRP A 160 -16.80 26.43 -6.44
CA TRP A 160 -16.01 25.45 -5.69
C TRP A 160 -16.40 25.40 -4.21
N TYR A 161 -16.67 26.55 -3.58
CA TYR A 161 -17.21 26.58 -2.21
C TYR A 161 -18.59 25.92 -2.12
N GLU A 162 -19.50 26.17 -3.06
CA GLU A 162 -20.79 25.47 -3.11
C GLU A 162 -20.61 23.95 -3.20
N SER A 163 -19.63 23.50 -3.99
CA SER A 163 -19.31 22.08 -4.11
C SER A 163 -18.70 21.51 -2.83
N ALA A 164 -17.81 22.24 -2.16
CA ALA A 164 -17.27 21.89 -0.85
C ALA A 164 -18.37 21.80 0.23
N LEU A 165 -19.33 22.73 0.20
CA LEU A 165 -20.48 22.74 1.12
C LEU A 165 -21.41 21.54 0.88
N ARG A 166 -21.56 21.05 -0.35
CA ARG A 166 -22.29 19.80 -0.63
C ARG A 166 -21.59 18.59 0.02
N VAL A 167 -20.26 18.50 -0.08
CA VAL A 167 -19.47 17.47 0.62
C VAL A 167 -19.68 17.57 2.13
N ALA A 168 -19.49 18.76 2.69
CA ALA A 168 -19.66 19.00 4.13
C ALA A 168 -21.09 18.69 4.60
N THR A 169 -22.10 18.93 3.76
CA THR A 169 -23.50 18.58 4.06
C THR A 169 -23.69 17.08 4.19
N VAL A 170 -23.17 16.27 3.26
CA VAL A 170 -23.25 14.81 3.38
C VAL A 170 -22.53 14.33 4.64
N LEU A 171 -21.38 14.93 4.96
CA LEU A 171 -20.58 14.54 6.12
C LEU A 171 -21.18 14.99 7.46
N THR A 172 -22.14 15.92 7.48
CA THR A 172 -22.79 16.43 8.70
C THR A 172 -24.23 15.98 8.83
N PHE A 173 -24.81 15.37 7.80
CA PHE A 173 -26.23 15.03 7.77
C PHE A 173 -26.53 13.65 8.37
N GLY A 174 -27.67 13.55 9.05
CA GLY A 174 -28.27 12.30 9.49
C GLY A 174 -27.43 11.51 10.51
N ASP A 175 -27.73 10.22 10.63
CA ASP A 175 -27.04 9.34 11.58
C ASP A 175 -25.60 9.01 11.14
N PHE A 176 -25.30 9.11 9.83
CA PHE A 176 -23.93 9.01 9.35
C PHE A 176 -23.08 10.17 9.86
N GLY A 177 -23.56 11.41 9.75
CA GLY A 177 -22.87 12.58 10.30
C GLY A 177 -22.55 12.44 11.80
N LYS A 178 -23.46 11.83 12.58
CA LYS A 178 -23.23 11.52 14.01
C LYS A 178 -22.14 10.48 14.24
N VAL A 179 -21.90 9.57 13.29
CA VAL A 179 -20.83 8.56 13.36
C VAL A 179 -19.46 9.18 13.13
N ILE A 180 -19.32 10.07 12.15
CA ILE A 180 -18.02 10.57 11.68
C ILE A 180 -17.59 11.92 12.28
N ASN A 181 -18.46 12.57 13.06
CA ASN A 181 -18.19 13.83 13.78
C ASN A 181 -18.23 13.68 15.30
N TYR A 182 -17.92 12.49 15.81
CA TYR A 182 -18.05 12.21 17.23
C TYR A 182 -16.78 12.57 18.01
N ASP A 183 -16.91 13.50 18.94
CA ASP A 183 -15.84 13.96 19.86
C ASP A 183 -16.02 13.47 21.31
N GLY A 184 -16.97 12.56 21.55
CA GLY A 184 -17.26 12.08 22.90
C GLY A 184 -16.29 11.00 23.40
N LYS A 185 -16.41 10.65 24.69
CA LYS A 185 -15.55 9.65 25.36
C LYS A 185 -16.06 8.21 25.26
N LYS A 186 -17.28 8.00 24.76
CA LYS A 186 -17.97 6.70 24.74
C LYS A 186 -18.09 6.16 23.31
N SER A 187 -16.95 5.79 22.71
CA SER A 187 -16.92 5.07 21.44
C SER A 187 -15.74 4.11 21.35
N LEU A 188 -15.85 3.15 20.42
CA LEU A 188 -14.74 2.29 20.01
C LEU A 188 -14.05 2.92 18.81
N SER A 189 -12.76 3.17 18.94
CA SER A 189 -11.92 3.70 17.86
C SER A 189 -11.56 2.61 16.85
N ILE A 190 -11.06 2.99 15.67
CA ILE A 190 -10.56 2.02 14.67
C ILE A 190 -9.41 1.20 15.27
N GLU A 191 -8.56 1.84 16.07
CA GLU A 191 -7.46 1.19 16.79
C GLU A 191 -7.95 0.13 17.77
N ASP A 192 -9.05 0.40 18.49
CA ASP A 192 -9.64 -0.56 19.43
C ASP A 192 -10.23 -1.78 18.70
N LEU A 193 -10.65 -1.61 17.44
CA LEU A 193 -11.30 -2.66 16.64
C LEU A 193 -10.33 -3.44 15.76
N PHE A 194 -9.21 -2.83 15.38
CA PHE A 194 -8.25 -3.41 14.45
C PHE A 194 -7.67 -4.76 14.91
N THR A 195 -7.54 -4.96 16.22
CA THR A 195 -7.04 -6.21 16.82
C THR A 195 -8.16 -7.21 17.14
N LYS A 196 -9.39 -6.90 16.77
CA LYS A 196 -10.59 -7.67 17.13
C LYS A 196 -11.29 -8.22 15.89
N LYS A 197 -12.37 -8.96 16.11
CA LYS A 197 -13.23 -9.53 15.06
C LYS A 197 -14.45 -8.64 14.92
N ALA A 198 -14.52 -7.85 13.85
CA ALA A 198 -15.52 -6.81 13.68
C ALA A 198 -16.28 -6.95 12.35
N ILE A 199 -17.58 -6.65 12.38
CA ILE A 199 -18.46 -6.54 11.22
C ILE A 199 -19.04 -5.14 11.22
N PHE A 200 -18.87 -4.42 10.11
CA PHE A 200 -19.53 -3.16 9.82
C PHE A 200 -20.66 -3.40 8.84
N GLU A 201 -21.89 -3.40 9.35
CA GLU A 201 -23.10 -3.42 8.52
C GLU A 201 -23.38 -2.04 7.98
N LEU A 202 -23.40 -1.93 6.66
CA LEU A 202 -23.49 -0.67 5.95
C LEU A 202 -24.87 -0.40 5.35
N ASN A 203 -25.82 -1.33 5.50
CA ASN A 203 -27.11 -1.30 4.80
C ASN A 203 -27.90 0.01 5.03
N SER A 204 -27.83 0.58 6.24
CA SER A 204 -28.53 1.82 6.62
C SER A 204 -27.96 3.10 6.01
N LEU A 205 -26.76 3.05 5.41
CA LEU A 205 -26.13 4.19 4.76
C LEU A 205 -26.56 4.30 3.29
N SER A 206 -26.52 5.51 2.73
CA SER A 206 -26.61 5.74 1.29
C SER A 206 -25.34 5.25 0.57
N ASN A 207 -25.40 5.04 -0.75
CA ASN A 207 -24.25 4.51 -1.51
C ASN A 207 -22.99 5.38 -1.39
N ILE A 208 -23.14 6.71 -1.35
CA ILE A 208 -22.01 7.65 -1.18
C ILE A 208 -21.40 7.49 0.21
N GLU A 209 -22.23 7.42 1.25
CA GLU A 209 -21.77 7.23 2.63
C GLU A 209 -21.10 5.87 2.84
N LYS A 210 -21.65 4.78 2.26
CA LYS A 210 -21.02 3.44 2.32
C LYS A 210 -19.63 3.47 1.72
N LYS A 211 -19.51 4.00 0.49
CA LYS A 211 -18.24 4.12 -0.23
C LYS A 211 -17.24 4.91 0.61
N PHE A 212 -17.59 6.15 0.97
CA PHE A 212 -16.70 7.02 1.74
C PHE A 212 -16.28 6.39 3.08
N PHE A 213 -17.20 5.79 3.82
CA PHE A 213 -16.91 5.15 5.10
C PHE A 213 -15.87 4.03 4.95
N CYS A 214 -16.04 3.14 3.97
CA CYS A 214 -15.10 2.06 3.76
C CYS A 214 -13.73 2.58 3.31
N GLU A 215 -13.70 3.54 2.39
CA GLU A 215 -12.46 4.16 1.91
C GLU A 215 -11.73 4.88 3.05
N TYR A 216 -12.45 5.57 3.94
CA TYR A 216 -11.92 6.18 5.15
C TYR A 216 -11.30 5.14 6.09
N VAL A 217 -12.03 4.08 6.43
CA VAL A 217 -11.53 3.04 7.35
C VAL A 217 -10.31 2.33 6.75
N LEU A 218 -10.33 2.01 5.46
CA LEU A 218 -9.18 1.42 4.75
C LEU A 218 -7.96 2.34 4.79
N THR A 219 -8.14 3.63 4.49
CA THR A 219 -7.08 4.64 4.52
C THR A 219 -6.52 4.81 5.93
N TYR A 220 -7.39 4.84 6.94
CA TYR A 220 -7.01 4.95 8.34
C TYR A 220 -6.14 3.76 8.79
N ILE A 221 -6.58 2.53 8.49
CA ILE A 221 -5.85 1.31 8.83
C ILE A 221 -4.49 1.29 8.11
N TYR A 222 -4.46 1.62 6.82
CA TYR A 222 -3.22 1.68 6.05
C TYR A 222 -2.23 2.68 6.66
N LYS A 223 -2.69 3.90 6.98
CA LYS A 223 -1.85 4.94 7.59
C LYS A 223 -1.37 4.55 8.99
N LEU A 224 -2.23 3.95 9.82
CA LEU A 224 -1.87 3.42 11.14
C LEU A 224 -0.77 2.35 11.02
N LYS A 225 -0.91 1.42 10.08
CA LYS A 225 0.06 0.35 9.83
C LYS A 225 1.39 0.88 9.34
N LYS A 226 1.36 1.83 8.41
CA LYS A 226 2.55 2.49 7.87
C LYS A 226 3.33 3.24 8.95
N ALA A 227 2.63 3.93 9.85
CA ALA A 227 3.25 4.66 10.95
C ALA A 227 3.84 3.74 12.05
N GLY A 228 3.22 2.59 12.29
CA GLY A 228 3.68 1.62 13.30
C GLY A 228 4.73 0.62 12.83
N ALA A 229 5.10 0.63 11.54
CA ALA A 229 6.00 -0.36 10.95
C ALA A 229 7.48 0.02 11.12
N ASP A 230 8.11 -0.41 12.22
CA ASP A 230 9.58 -0.42 12.33
C ASP A 230 10.22 -1.56 11.51
N ARG A 231 9.47 -2.63 11.21
CA ARG A 231 9.83 -3.70 10.24
C ARG A 231 8.57 -4.31 9.65
N ALA A 232 8.50 -4.44 8.33
CA ALA A 232 7.46 -5.16 7.61
C ALA A 232 7.37 -6.61 8.12
N SER A 233 6.37 -6.92 8.95
CA SER A 233 6.02 -8.32 9.18
C SER A 233 5.26 -8.79 7.94
N GLU A 234 5.92 -9.54 7.06
CA GLU A 234 5.23 -10.29 5.99
C GLU A 234 4.24 -11.33 6.56
N GLU A 235 4.28 -11.56 7.87
CA GLU A 235 3.37 -12.45 8.57
C GLU A 235 1.93 -11.90 8.63
N PHE A 236 0.99 -12.79 8.29
CA PHE A 236 -0.43 -12.51 8.31
C PHE A 236 -0.95 -12.29 9.73
N ASN A 237 -1.35 -11.05 10.00
CA ASN A 237 -1.83 -10.62 11.31
C ASN A 237 -3.27 -10.07 11.31
N HIS A 238 -3.84 -9.73 10.14
CA HIS A 238 -5.20 -9.19 10.06
C HIS A 238 -5.81 -9.42 8.67
N ALA A 239 -7.12 -9.58 8.59
CA ALA A 239 -7.84 -9.64 7.31
C ALA A 239 -8.93 -8.57 7.21
N ILE A 240 -9.13 -8.03 6.01
CA ILE A 240 -10.27 -7.15 5.71
C ILE A 240 -11.06 -7.79 4.58
N LEU A 241 -12.30 -8.16 4.86
CA LEU A 241 -13.24 -8.67 3.87
C LEU A 241 -14.13 -7.54 3.38
N VAL A 242 -14.22 -7.39 2.07
CA VAL A 242 -15.08 -6.41 1.41
C VAL A 242 -16.16 -7.14 0.62
N ASP A 243 -17.41 -7.05 1.09
CA ASP A 243 -18.57 -7.51 0.32
C ASP A 243 -18.95 -6.47 -0.74
N GLU A 244 -19.37 -6.93 -1.92
CA GLU A 244 -19.64 -6.08 -3.09
C GLU A 244 -18.47 -5.10 -3.39
N ALA A 245 -17.27 -5.66 -3.52
CA ALA A 245 -16.01 -4.93 -3.60
C ALA A 245 -15.91 -3.89 -4.73
N HIS A 246 -16.67 -4.03 -5.82
CA HIS A 246 -16.74 -3.05 -6.92
C HIS A 246 -17.22 -1.67 -6.47
N ASN A 247 -17.89 -1.55 -5.32
CA ASN A 247 -18.30 -0.25 -4.80
C ASN A 247 -17.11 0.61 -4.32
N ILE A 248 -15.99 -0.04 -3.98
CA ILE A 248 -14.76 0.60 -3.50
C ILE A 248 -13.66 0.51 -4.57
N PHE A 249 -13.52 -0.67 -5.19
CA PHE A 249 -12.48 -0.98 -6.17
C PHE A 249 -13.09 -1.06 -7.58
N LEU A 250 -13.71 0.03 -8.02
CA LEU A 250 -14.37 0.09 -9.33
C LEU A 250 -13.36 0.25 -10.45
N LYS A 251 -13.49 -0.54 -11.51
CA LYS A 251 -12.78 -0.34 -12.78
C LYS A 251 -13.21 0.99 -13.41
N LYS A 252 -12.34 1.99 -13.37
CA LYS A 252 -12.55 3.30 -14.03
C LYS A 252 -11.87 3.26 -15.40
N ASN A 253 -12.53 3.79 -16.43
CA ASN A 253 -11.90 3.97 -17.74
C ASN A 253 -10.69 4.91 -17.59
N THR A 254 -9.56 4.51 -18.16
CA THR A 254 -8.24 5.13 -18.03
C THR A 254 -8.26 6.63 -18.36
N ASN A 255 -8.40 7.48 -17.34
CA ASN A 255 -7.88 8.83 -17.35
C ASN A 255 -6.44 8.75 -16.83
N PHE A 256 -5.48 8.90 -17.74
CA PHE A 256 -4.07 8.48 -17.68
C PHE A 256 -3.15 9.03 -16.57
N MET A 257 -3.61 9.57 -15.43
CA MET A 257 -2.68 10.27 -14.53
C MET A 257 -2.70 9.96 -13.03
N THR A 258 -3.67 9.25 -12.46
CA THR A 258 -3.62 8.93 -11.02
C THR A 258 -4.32 7.61 -10.73
N GLU A 259 -3.58 6.67 -10.15
CA GLU A 259 -4.16 5.53 -9.44
C GLU A 259 -5.08 6.03 -8.31
N SER A 260 -6.17 5.31 -8.02
CA SER A 260 -7.01 5.63 -6.86
C SER A 260 -6.27 5.44 -5.55
N VAL A 261 -6.67 6.18 -4.52
CA VAL A 261 -6.15 5.99 -3.16
C VAL A 261 -6.41 4.55 -2.70
N THR A 262 -7.58 4.01 -3.06
CA THR A 262 -7.97 2.63 -2.75
C THR A 262 -7.12 1.58 -3.45
N ASP A 263 -6.78 1.75 -4.74
CA ASP A 263 -5.95 0.82 -5.48
C ASP A 263 -4.50 0.84 -4.97
N MET A 264 -3.97 2.04 -4.67
CA MET A 264 -2.67 2.17 -4.02
C MET A 264 -2.65 1.44 -2.68
N ILE A 265 -3.68 1.65 -1.84
CA ILE A 265 -3.82 0.92 -0.57
C ILE A 265 -3.89 -0.58 -0.83
N TYR A 266 -4.67 -1.04 -1.81
CA TYR A 266 -4.78 -2.46 -2.14
C TYR A 266 -3.40 -3.06 -2.42
N ARG A 267 -2.58 -2.41 -3.25
CA ARG A 267 -1.24 -2.91 -3.59
C ARG A 267 -0.27 -2.88 -2.42
N GLU A 268 -0.28 -1.82 -1.60
CA GLU A 268 0.70 -1.63 -0.54
C GLU A 268 0.33 -2.33 0.78
N MET A 269 -0.96 -2.58 1.03
CA MET A 269 -1.45 -3.22 2.26
C MET A 269 -0.79 -4.58 2.53
N ARG A 270 -0.37 -5.29 1.47
CA ARG A 270 0.35 -6.56 1.55
C ARG A 270 1.61 -6.51 2.40
N GLU A 271 2.30 -5.38 2.44
CA GLU A 271 3.59 -5.20 3.14
C GLU A 271 3.39 -5.14 4.67
N TYR A 272 2.16 -4.93 5.12
CA TYR A 272 1.79 -4.74 6.52
C TYR A 272 1.08 -5.94 7.14
N GLY A 273 1.16 -7.11 6.48
CA GLY A 273 0.58 -8.37 6.96
C GLY A 273 -0.95 -8.39 6.99
N THR A 274 -1.61 -7.47 6.27
CA THR A 274 -3.07 -7.39 6.18
C THR A 274 -3.57 -7.95 4.85
N GLY A 275 -4.40 -8.99 4.91
CA GLY A 275 -4.98 -9.62 3.73
C GLY A 275 -6.34 -9.05 3.35
N LEU A 276 -6.46 -8.48 2.15
CA LEU A 276 -7.73 -8.06 1.58
C LEU A 276 -8.44 -9.23 0.90
N ILE A 277 -9.73 -9.42 1.22
CA ILE A 277 -10.59 -10.47 0.65
C ILE A 277 -11.77 -9.77 -0.02
N CYS A 278 -11.74 -9.68 -1.35
CA CYS A 278 -12.79 -9.04 -2.14
C CYS A 278 -13.82 -10.08 -2.58
N LEU A 279 -15.09 -9.86 -2.23
CA LEU A 279 -16.20 -10.61 -2.78
C LEU A 279 -16.93 -9.74 -3.79
N ASP A 280 -17.17 -10.25 -4.99
CA ASP A 280 -17.95 -9.52 -5.98
C ASP A 280 -18.81 -10.43 -6.85
N GLN A 281 -19.84 -9.86 -7.46
CA GLN A 281 -20.63 -10.56 -8.46
C GLN A 281 -19.97 -10.52 -9.84
N HIS A 282 -19.36 -9.38 -10.19
CA HIS A 282 -18.86 -9.10 -11.52
C HIS A 282 -17.36 -8.88 -11.50
N ALA A 283 -16.61 -9.88 -11.97
CA ALA A 283 -15.15 -9.77 -12.11
C ALA A 283 -14.76 -8.58 -13.01
N SER A 284 -15.54 -8.31 -14.06
CA SER A 284 -15.30 -7.23 -15.03
C SER A 284 -15.45 -5.82 -14.45
N LYS A 285 -16.13 -5.66 -13.30
CA LYS A 285 -16.29 -4.36 -12.61
C LYS A 285 -15.15 -4.04 -11.65
N LEU A 286 -14.35 -5.03 -11.27
CA LEU A 286 -13.26 -4.83 -10.32
C LEU A 286 -12.06 -4.16 -11.00
N SER A 287 -11.36 -3.30 -10.27
CA SER A 287 -10.15 -2.64 -10.78
C SER A 287 -9.09 -3.67 -11.20
N ASP A 288 -8.28 -3.30 -12.19
CA ASP A 288 -7.16 -4.13 -12.64
C ASP A 288 -6.16 -4.37 -11.49
N THR A 289 -6.08 -3.45 -10.54
CA THR A 289 -5.28 -3.61 -9.32
C THR A 289 -5.78 -4.76 -8.46
N VAL A 290 -7.09 -4.89 -8.22
CA VAL A 290 -7.66 -6.02 -7.46
C VAL A 290 -7.42 -7.33 -8.19
N ILE A 291 -7.73 -7.38 -9.50
CA ILE A 291 -7.58 -8.60 -10.31
C ILE A 291 -6.11 -9.03 -10.40
N GLY A 292 -5.19 -8.09 -10.65
CA GLY A 292 -3.77 -8.35 -10.87
C GLY A 292 -2.94 -8.56 -9.60
N ASN A 293 -3.33 -7.96 -8.47
CA ASN A 293 -2.57 -8.08 -7.21
C ASN A 293 -3.15 -9.12 -6.24
N SER A 294 -4.31 -9.71 -6.54
CA SER A 294 -4.79 -10.91 -5.85
C SER A 294 -3.97 -12.13 -6.27
N ALA A 295 -3.35 -12.82 -5.32
CA ALA A 295 -2.61 -14.05 -5.59
C ALA A 295 -3.50 -15.30 -5.55
N CYS A 296 -4.72 -15.20 -5.01
CA CYS A 296 -5.70 -16.27 -4.98
C CYS A 296 -7.01 -15.81 -5.62
N HIS A 297 -7.44 -16.49 -6.67
CA HIS A 297 -8.72 -16.24 -7.31
C HIS A 297 -9.64 -17.45 -7.10
N VAL A 298 -10.87 -17.17 -6.68
CA VAL A 298 -11.94 -18.16 -6.48
C VAL A 298 -13.13 -17.76 -7.32
N ALA A 299 -13.33 -18.47 -8.43
CA ALA A 299 -14.41 -18.21 -9.37
C ALA A 299 -15.54 -19.22 -9.17
N PHE A 300 -16.67 -18.74 -8.66
CA PHE A 300 -17.93 -19.46 -8.71
C PHE A 300 -18.59 -19.28 -10.08
N GLN A 301 -19.80 -19.83 -10.22
CA GLN A 301 -20.59 -19.74 -11.42
C GLN A 301 -20.75 -18.27 -11.89
N GLN A 302 -20.56 -18.03 -13.19
CA GLN A 302 -20.69 -16.72 -13.87
C GLN A 302 -21.71 -16.81 -15.01
N GLN A 303 -22.36 -15.69 -15.38
CA GLN A 303 -23.29 -15.64 -16.53
C GLN A 303 -22.89 -14.62 -17.59
N LEU A 304 -22.40 -13.44 -17.20
CA LEU A 304 -22.21 -12.35 -18.16
C LEU A 304 -20.99 -12.60 -19.06
N PRO A 305 -21.08 -12.34 -20.38
CA PRO A 305 -19.96 -12.55 -21.30
C PRO A 305 -18.66 -11.85 -20.88
N GLN A 306 -18.75 -10.60 -20.42
CA GLN A 306 -17.60 -9.82 -19.97
C GLN A 306 -16.91 -10.45 -18.74
N ASP A 307 -17.70 -10.96 -17.79
CA ASP A 307 -17.18 -11.66 -16.61
C ASP A 307 -16.56 -13.00 -16.98
N LEU A 308 -17.16 -13.72 -17.94
CA LEU A 308 -16.62 -14.97 -18.47
C LEU A 308 -15.28 -14.76 -19.17
N ASP A 309 -15.18 -13.73 -20.00
CA ASP A 309 -13.95 -13.43 -20.74
C ASP A 309 -12.82 -12.98 -19.77
N GLU A 310 -13.13 -12.14 -18.78
CA GLU A 310 -12.18 -11.70 -17.74
C GLU A 310 -11.69 -12.90 -16.89
N ILE A 311 -12.62 -13.68 -16.32
CA ILE A 311 -12.25 -14.76 -15.40
C ILE A 311 -11.60 -15.93 -16.12
N SER A 312 -12.04 -16.27 -17.34
CA SER A 312 -11.42 -17.34 -18.13
C SER A 312 -10.01 -16.94 -18.60
N SER A 313 -9.79 -15.65 -18.89
CA SER A 313 -8.45 -15.12 -19.17
C SER A 313 -7.53 -15.27 -17.97
N LEU A 314 -7.98 -14.80 -16.81
CA LEU A 314 -7.23 -14.86 -15.55
C LEU A 314 -6.89 -16.29 -15.13
N MET A 315 -7.85 -17.20 -15.30
CA MET A 315 -7.71 -18.62 -14.96
C MET A 315 -6.96 -19.43 -16.03
N GLN A 316 -6.59 -18.85 -17.17
CA GLN A 316 -5.99 -19.56 -18.33
C GLN A 316 -6.89 -20.68 -18.88
N LEU A 317 -8.19 -20.40 -18.97
CA LEU A 317 -9.25 -21.28 -19.47
C LEU A 317 -10.10 -20.61 -20.56
N LYS A 318 -9.53 -19.71 -21.37
CA LYS A 318 -10.27 -18.96 -22.41
C LYS A 318 -11.04 -19.88 -23.36
N ASP A 319 -10.42 -20.97 -23.78
CA ASP A 319 -11.01 -21.95 -24.70
C ASP A 319 -12.06 -22.86 -24.05
N LYS A 320 -12.27 -22.73 -22.72
CA LYS A 320 -13.20 -23.53 -21.91
C LYS A 320 -14.06 -22.65 -21.00
N LYS A 321 -14.40 -21.44 -21.45
CA LYS A 321 -15.13 -20.45 -20.64
C LYS A 321 -16.53 -20.91 -20.23
N GLU A 322 -17.14 -21.82 -20.99
CA GLU A 322 -18.42 -22.46 -20.69
C GLU A 322 -18.42 -23.23 -19.36
N ILE A 323 -17.25 -23.65 -18.87
CA ILE A 323 -17.17 -24.30 -17.55
C ILE A 323 -17.70 -23.37 -16.46
N PHE A 324 -17.42 -22.06 -16.54
CA PHE A 324 -17.86 -21.11 -15.52
C PHE A 324 -19.37 -20.88 -15.53
N THR A 325 -20.09 -21.14 -16.63
CA THR A 325 -21.56 -21.06 -16.65
C THR A 325 -22.21 -22.34 -16.12
N GLN A 326 -21.48 -23.47 -16.17
CA GLN A 326 -21.97 -24.80 -15.81
C GLN A 326 -21.66 -25.22 -14.36
N LEU A 327 -20.91 -24.40 -13.60
CA LEU A 327 -20.59 -24.70 -12.20
C LEU A 327 -21.86 -24.84 -11.34
N PRO A 328 -22.06 -25.99 -10.66
CA PRO A 328 -23.16 -26.13 -9.70
C PRO A 328 -22.98 -25.18 -8.51
N VAL A 329 -24.09 -24.83 -7.85
CA VAL A 329 -24.06 -24.02 -6.61
C VAL A 329 -23.14 -24.67 -5.57
N GLY A 330 -22.29 -23.85 -4.95
CA GLY A 330 -21.29 -24.30 -3.98
C GLY A 330 -20.05 -24.94 -4.62
N SER A 331 -19.91 -24.95 -5.94
CA SER A 331 -18.69 -25.34 -6.64
C SER A 331 -17.93 -24.11 -7.14
N ALA A 332 -16.60 -24.14 -7.06
CA ALA A 332 -15.76 -23.04 -7.50
C ALA A 332 -14.47 -23.54 -8.13
N ILE A 333 -13.94 -22.77 -9.08
CA ILE A 333 -12.60 -22.96 -9.64
C ILE A 333 -11.64 -22.04 -8.91
N VAL A 334 -10.53 -22.61 -8.44
CA VAL A 334 -9.50 -21.90 -7.68
C VAL A 334 -8.20 -21.90 -8.44
N LYS A 335 -7.49 -20.78 -8.43
CA LYS A 335 -6.12 -20.64 -8.92
C LYS A 335 -5.30 -19.80 -7.95
N LEU A 336 -4.06 -20.22 -7.69
CA LEU A 336 -3.10 -19.46 -6.89
C LEU A 336 -1.85 -19.17 -7.70
N SER A 337 -1.28 -17.98 -7.57
CA SER A 337 -0.11 -17.56 -8.35
C SER A 337 1.15 -18.40 -8.09
N GLU A 338 1.32 -18.98 -6.89
CA GLU A 338 2.55 -19.73 -6.54
C GLU A 338 2.38 -21.24 -6.38
N ARG A 339 1.34 -21.67 -5.65
CA ARG A 339 1.20 -23.10 -5.29
C ARG A 339 0.43 -23.92 -6.30
N TYR A 340 -0.58 -23.31 -6.90
CA TYR A 340 -1.54 -23.96 -7.76
C TYR A 340 -1.74 -23.09 -9.00
N THR A 341 -0.67 -23.04 -9.80
CA THR A 341 -0.60 -22.22 -11.01
C THR A 341 -1.57 -22.68 -12.09
N SER A 342 -1.97 -23.95 -12.06
CA SER A 342 -3.10 -24.48 -12.83
C SER A 342 -4.40 -24.44 -12.02
N PRO A 343 -5.52 -24.00 -12.62
CA PRO A 343 -6.81 -23.95 -11.93
C PRO A 343 -7.35 -25.35 -11.61
N PHE A 344 -8.05 -25.47 -10.49
CA PHE A 344 -8.67 -26.73 -10.05
C PHE A 344 -10.06 -26.49 -9.43
N LEU A 345 -10.91 -27.51 -9.49
CA LEU A 345 -12.28 -27.46 -9.00
C LEU A 345 -12.35 -27.85 -7.52
N ILE A 346 -13.08 -27.07 -6.72
CA ILE A 346 -13.40 -27.34 -5.31
C ILE A 346 -14.92 -27.40 -5.11
N LYS A 347 -15.34 -28.03 -4.01
CA LYS A 347 -16.68 -27.87 -3.44
C LYS A 347 -16.56 -27.19 -2.10
N VAL A 348 -17.32 -26.12 -1.94
CA VAL A 348 -17.44 -25.38 -0.70
C VAL A 348 -18.47 -26.08 0.17
N PRO A 349 -18.11 -26.52 1.38
CA PRO A 349 -19.06 -27.15 2.27
C PRO A 349 -20.17 -26.17 2.62
N PHE A 350 -21.41 -26.64 2.58
CA PHE A 350 -22.54 -25.84 3.05
C PHE A 350 -22.33 -25.51 4.52
N ASN A 351 -22.76 -24.32 4.92
CA ASN A 351 -22.65 -23.86 6.28
C ASN A 351 -24.04 -23.59 6.83
N GLU A 352 -24.43 -24.37 7.85
CA GLU A 352 -25.75 -24.30 8.48
C GLU A 352 -26.06 -22.91 9.05
N LEU A 353 -25.04 -22.13 9.43
CA LEU A 353 -25.21 -20.74 9.87
C LEU A 353 -25.92 -19.89 8.81
N ARG A 354 -25.85 -20.24 7.51
CA ARG A 354 -26.56 -19.49 6.45
C ARG A 354 -28.08 -19.50 6.61
N ASN A 355 -28.63 -20.48 7.34
CA ASN A 355 -30.08 -20.57 7.57
C ASN A 355 -30.50 -19.78 8.81
N GLU A 356 -29.55 -19.25 9.57
CA GLU A 356 -29.85 -18.52 10.79
C GLU A 356 -30.11 -17.06 10.48
N ASN A 357 -31.25 -16.56 10.93
CA ASN A 357 -31.54 -15.14 10.91
C ASN A 357 -31.36 -14.58 12.33
N LEU A 358 -30.51 -13.56 12.47
CA LEU A 358 -30.34 -12.84 13.73
C LEU A 358 -31.07 -11.50 13.65
N GLU A 359 -32.04 -11.36 14.54
CA GLU A 359 -32.82 -10.15 14.71
C GLU A 359 -31.99 -9.00 15.29
N ASP A 360 -32.38 -7.78 14.93
CA ASP A 360 -31.73 -6.55 15.37
C ASP A 360 -31.69 -6.43 16.91
N THR A 361 -32.74 -6.88 17.60
CA THR A 361 -32.83 -6.87 19.07
C THR A 361 -31.72 -7.70 19.73
N LYS A 362 -31.38 -8.85 19.16
CA LYS A 362 -30.30 -9.72 19.68
C LYS A 362 -28.94 -9.09 19.47
N ILE A 363 -28.72 -8.43 18.33
CA ILE A 363 -27.47 -7.71 18.04
C ILE A 363 -27.31 -6.56 19.03
N LYS A 364 -28.35 -5.74 19.20
CA LYS A 364 -28.37 -4.63 20.16
C LYS A 364 -28.01 -5.09 21.56
N ASN A 365 -28.73 -6.08 22.08
CA ASN A 365 -28.50 -6.59 23.44
C ASN A 365 -27.08 -7.14 23.61
N LYS A 366 -26.56 -7.90 22.62
CA LYS A 366 -25.18 -8.40 22.66
C LYS A 366 -24.17 -7.25 22.71
N MET A 367 -24.35 -6.25 21.86
CA MET A 367 -23.40 -5.14 21.75
C MET A 367 -23.45 -4.19 22.94
N ASP A 368 -24.63 -3.97 23.52
CA ASP A 368 -24.78 -3.24 24.79
C ASP A 368 -24.00 -3.93 25.92
N CYS A 369 -24.04 -5.27 26.00
CA CYS A 369 -23.24 -6.03 26.95
C CYS A 369 -21.73 -5.89 26.69
N VAL A 370 -21.29 -5.95 25.43
CA VAL A 370 -19.88 -5.77 25.06
C VAL A 370 -19.39 -4.38 25.47
N ILE A 371 -20.14 -3.32 25.16
CA ILE A 371 -19.75 -1.95 25.53
C ILE A 371 -19.71 -1.76 27.04
N LYS A 372 -20.70 -2.27 27.78
CA LYS A 372 -20.67 -2.22 29.26
C LYS A 372 -19.43 -2.93 29.81
N GLY A 373 -19.08 -4.09 29.27
CA GLY A 373 -17.86 -4.80 29.64
C GLY A 373 -16.60 -3.97 29.38
N ILE A 374 -16.48 -3.37 28.19
CA ILE A 374 -15.34 -2.51 27.84
C ILE A 374 -15.28 -1.25 28.71
N GLU A 375 -16.41 -0.63 29.05
CA GLU A 375 -16.45 0.52 29.96
C GLU A 375 -16.00 0.13 31.37
N VAL A 376 -16.34 -1.06 31.85
CA VAL A 376 -15.87 -1.58 33.15
C VAL A 376 -14.36 -1.80 33.12
N GLU A 377 -13.83 -2.50 32.11
CA GLU A 377 -12.39 -2.75 31.95
C GLU A 377 -11.59 -1.45 31.81
N LYS A 378 -12.05 -0.48 31.00
CA LYS A 378 -11.41 0.84 30.85
C LYS A 378 -11.40 1.64 32.16
N ASN A 379 -12.30 1.37 33.09
CA ASN A 379 -12.38 2.04 34.38
C ASN A 379 -11.69 1.28 35.52
N ASP A 380 -11.21 0.06 35.28
CA ASP A 380 -10.50 -0.75 36.24
C ASP A 380 -9.17 -0.08 36.68
N PRO A 381 -8.97 0.18 37.98
CA PRO A 381 -7.74 0.78 38.52
C PRO A 381 -6.48 -0.05 38.26
N GLU A 382 -6.55 -1.39 38.32
CA GLU A 382 -5.42 -2.29 38.06
C GLU A 382 -5.05 -2.29 36.57
N PHE A 383 -6.05 -2.27 35.68
CA PHE A 383 -5.82 -2.15 34.24
C PHE A 383 -5.19 -0.80 33.86
N LYS A 384 -5.66 0.32 34.45
CA LYS A 384 -5.03 1.65 34.28
C LYS A 384 -3.58 1.68 34.79
N LYS A 385 -3.30 0.99 35.91
CA LYS A 385 -1.96 0.91 36.50
C LYS A 385 -1.00 0.07 35.64
N ALA A 386 -1.50 -0.99 34.99
CA ALA A 386 -0.74 -1.77 34.01
C ALA A 386 -0.48 -1.01 32.70
N LEU A 387 -1.42 -0.17 32.25
CA LEU A 387 -1.29 0.66 31.04
C LEU A 387 -0.37 1.87 31.20
N LEU A 388 -0.38 2.50 32.38
CA LEU A 388 0.42 3.70 32.65
C LEU A 388 1.84 3.39 33.11
N GLY A 389 2.11 2.16 33.55
CA GLY A 389 3.37 1.80 34.22
C GLY A 389 3.54 2.58 35.53
N GLU A 390 4.30 2.05 36.49
CA GLU A 390 4.68 2.88 37.63
C GLU A 390 5.53 4.07 37.12
N PRO A 391 5.30 5.30 37.63
CA PRO A 391 6.10 6.44 37.24
C PRO A 391 7.53 6.20 37.72
N GLN A 392 8.42 5.79 36.82
CA GLN A 392 9.85 5.90 37.07
C GLN A 392 10.16 7.39 37.19
N LYS A 393 10.30 7.88 38.43
CA LYS A 393 10.99 9.13 38.74
C LYS A 393 12.45 9.01 38.28
N LYS A 394 12.71 9.16 36.98
CA LYS A 394 14.04 9.54 36.51
C LYS A 394 14.16 11.03 36.69
N ALA A 395 14.70 11.42 37.85
CA ALA A 395 15.27 12.74 38.03
C ALA A 395 16.15 13.07 36.82
N MET A 396 15.86 14.17 36.13
CA MET A 396 16.76 14.76 35.14
C MET A 396 18.07 15.10 35.85
N LYS A 397 19.04 14.18 35.82
CA LYS A 397 20.44 14.57 35.98
C LYS A 397 20.79 15.39 34.75
N ARG A 398 21.12 16.67 34.94
CA ARG A 398 21.77 17.51 33.92
C ARG A 398 22.99 16.75 33.41
N VAL A 399 22.87 16.16 32.23
CA VAL A 399 24.01 15.63 31.49
C VAL A 399 24.74 16.83 30.92
N LYS A 400 26.01 16.98 31.30
CA LYS A 400 26.92 17.97 30.68
C LYS A 400 26.90 17.75 29.17
N ILE A 401 26.69 18.83 28.43
CA ILE A 401 26.84 18.86 26.97
C ILE A 401 28.30 18.48 26.68
N ILE A 402 28.50 17.25 26.22
CA ILE A 402 29.72 16.83 25.52
C ILE A 402 29.43 17.13 24.05
N PRO A 403 30.30 17.84 23.32
CA PRO A 403 30.08 18.08 21.90
C PRO A 403 29.98 16.73 21.19
N HIS A 404 28.89 16.51 20.44
CA HIS A 404 28.79 15.35 19.57
C HIS A 404 29.89 15.47 18.51
N ALA A 405 30.96 14.69 18.72
CA ALA A 405 31.82 14.25 17.64
C ALA A 405 30.97 13.45 16.65
N SER A 406 31.15 13.75 15.38
CA SER A 406 30.67 13.00 14.23
C SER A 406 31.10 11.54 14.34
N GLU A 407 30.15 10.63 14.55
CA GLU A 407 30.39 9.19 14.30
C GLU A 407 30.08 8.90 12.83
N GLU A 408 31.14 9.01 12.04
CA GLU A 408 31.31 8.35 10.75
C GLU A 408 31.14 6.83 10.93
N PHE A 409 30.39 6.20 10.02
CA PHE A 409 30.31 4.75 9.91
C PHE A 409 31.70 4.22 9.49
N PHE A 410 32.50 3.80 10.47
CA PHE A 410 33.82 3.21 10.28
C PHE A 410 33.74 1.90 9.47
N ILE A 411 34.00 1.98 8.16
CA ILE A 411 34.48 0.85 7.36
C ILE A 411 36.01 0.85 7.47
N GLY A 412 36.53 0.05 8.40
CA GLY A 412 37.97 -0.16 8.52
C GLY A 412 38.39 -0.75 9.86
N LYS A 413 38.44 -2.08 9.95
CA LYS A 413 39.62 -2.84 10.45
C LYS A 413 39.41 -4.37 10.35
N THR A 414 40.56 -5.03 10.37
CA THR A 414 40.93 -6.45 10.22
C THR A 414 39.94 -7.49 10.76
N LEU A 415 39.87 -8.64 10.07
CA LEU A 415 39.10 -9.81 10.51
C LEU A 415 39.66 -10.32 11.85
N THR A 416 38.81 -10.86 12.71
CA THR A 416 39.28 -11.62 13.89
C THR A 416 39.91 -12.95 13.44
N LYS A 417 40.76 -13.58 14.26
CA LYS A 417 41.38 -14.89 13.93
C LYS A 417 40.34 -15.95 13.52
N THR A 418 39.20 -15.99 14.21
CA THR A 418 38.09 -16.90 13.87
C THR A 418 37.50 -16.56 12.50
N GLN A 419 37.30 -15.27 12.21
CA GLN A 419 36.78 -14.80 10.93
C GLN A 419 37.79 -15.00 9.78
N GLU A 420 39.10 -14.92 10.03
CA GLU A 420 40.14 -15.22 9.04
C GLU A 420 40.10 -16.69 8.61
N VAL A 421 39.99 -17.61 9.57
CA VAL A 421 39.88 -19.06 9.29
C VAL A 421 38.58 -19.36 8.52
N LEU A 422 37.47 -18.77 8.94
CA LEU A 422 36.19 -18.89 8.22
C LEU A 422 36.28 -18.31 6.81
N PHE A 423 36.98 -17.20 6.64
CA PHE A 423 37.15 -16.53 5.35
C PHE A 423 37.95 -17.37 4.37
N GLU A 424 39.07 -17.95 4.79
CA GLU A 424 39.84 -18.89 3.98
C GLU A 424 39.02 -20.14 3.62
N PHE A 425 38.23 -20.66 4.57
CA PHE A 425 37.32 -21.76 4.30
C PHE A 425 36.29 -21.42 3.22
N VAL A 426 35.61 -20.28 3.34
CA VAL A 426 34.64 -19.80 2.34
C VAL A 426 35.29 -19.63 0.97
N LEU A 427 36.46 -18.98 0.89
CA LEU A 427 37.20 -18.80 -0.36
C LEU A 427 37.58 -20.14 -1.00
N SER A 428 38.02 -21.12 -0.19
CA SER A 428 38.35 -22.47 -0.69
C SER A 428 37.15 -23.15 -1.36
N LYS A 429 35.94 -23.01 -0.78
CA LYS A 429 34.71 -23.63 -1.30
C LYS A 429 34.17 -22.90 -2.53
N LEU A 430 34.31 -21.57 -2.57
CA LEU A 430 34.00 -20.77 -3.76
C LEU A 430 34.94 -21.12 -4.92
N ARG A 431 36.24 -21.32 -4.67
CA ARG A 431 37.20 -21.78 -5.70
C ARG A 431 36.87 -23.19 -6.22
N ALA A 432 36.22 -24.02 -5.40
CA ALA A 432 35.69 -25.32 -5.80
C ALA A 432 34.30 -25.24 -6.48
N ASN A 433 33.87 -24.03 -6.91
CA ASN A 433 32.62 -23.77 -7.63
C ASN A 433 31.32 -24.12 -6.86
N ARG A 434 31.37 -24.17 -5.52
CA ARG A 434 30.16 -24.36 -4.71
C ARG A 434 29.34 -23.08 -4.61
N LYS A 435 28.00 -23.23 -4.59
CA LYS A 435 27.07 -22.11 -4.44
C LYS A 435 27.11 -21.56 -3.01
N LEU A 436 26.98 -20.24 -2.87
CA LEU A 436 27.00 -19.52 -1.58
C LEU A 436 26.02 -20.11 -0.54
N VAL A 437 24.81 -20.47 -0.99
CA VAL A 437 23.77 -21.07 -0.13
C VAL A 437 24.20 -22.43 0.45
N GLU A 438 25.03 -23.19 -0.27
CA GLU A 438 25.56 -24.47 0.24
C GLU A 438 26.70 -24.25 1.24
N ILE A 439 27.51 -23.21 1.03
CA ILE A 439 28.62 -22.84 1.92
C ILE A 439 28.05 -22.32 3.26
N GLU A 440 27.00 -21.50 3.21
CA GLU A 440 26.31 -20.99 4.39
C GLU A 440 25.74 -22.13 5.24
N ARG A 441 25.08 -23.11 4.60
CA ARG A 441 24.58 -24.32 5.29
C ARG A 441 25.69 -25.16 5.92
N LEU A 442 26.87 -25.24 5.30
CA LEU A 442 28.02 -25.94 5.88
C LEU A 442 28.54 -25.20 7.12
N LEU A 443 28.54 -23.86 7.10
CA LEU A 443 28.97 -23.04 8.22
C LEU A 443 27.96 -23.03 9.37
N ASP A 444 26.67 -23.20 9.10
CA ASP A 444 25.63 -23.28 10.14
C ASP A 444 25.84 -24.46 11.12
N SER A 445 26.49 -25.54 10.67
CA SER A 445 26.79 -26.70 11.53
C SER A 445 27.79 -26.37 12.66
N GLY A 446 28.77 -25.49 12.41
CA GLY A 446 29.74 -25.06 13.41
C GLY A 446 29.20 -24.02 14.40
N ILE A 447 28.08 -23.34 14.07
CA ILE A 447 27.38 -22.43 14.98
C ILE A 447 26.72 -23.21 16.13
N HIS A 448 26.14 -24.36 15.83
CA HIS A 448 25.51 -25.24 16.83
C HIS A 448 26.52 -25.86 17.79
N SER A 449 27.79 -25.95 17.37
CA SER A 449 28.90 -26.45 18.18
C SER A 449 29.65 -25.34 18.94
N GLY A 450 29.23 -24.07 18.81
CA GLY A 450 29.75 -22.93 19.58
C GLY A 450 31.10 -22.36 19.12
N TYR A 451 31.63 -22.75 17.96
CA TYR A 451 32.96 -22.30 17.50
C TYR A 451 32.98 -20.85 16.97
N TYR A 452 31.84 -20.34 16.50
CA TYR A 452 31.66 -18.98 15.97
C TYR A 452 30.17 -18.60 15.92
N THR A 453 29.88 -17.31 15.75
CA THR A 453 28.50 -16.79 15.77
C THR A 453 27.91 -16.61 14.36
N LYS A 454 26.58 -16.49 14.26
CA LYS A 454 25.91 -16.08 13.01
C LYS A 454 26.42 -14.73 12.48
N LYS A 455 26.84 -13.83 13.37
CA LYS A 455 27.40 -12.52 13.00
C LYS A 455 28.75 -12.68 12.31
N ASP A 456 29.59 -13.62 12.76
CA ASP A 456 30.89 -13.90 12.13
C ASP A 456 30.72 -14.47 10.72
N VAL A 457 29.77 -15.39 10.54
CA VAL A 457 29.44 -15.96 9.22
C VAL A 457 28.99 -14.86 8.25
N LEU A 458 28.11 -13.95 8.70
CA LEU A 458 27.61 -12.85 7.87
C LEU A 458 28.73 -11.91 7.42
N ILE A 459 29.62 -11.51 8.36
CA ILE A 459 30.76 -10.62 8.07
C ILE A 459 31.69 -11.28 7.04
N VAL A 460 31.99 -12.56 7.22
CA VAL A 460 32.90 -13.31 6.36
C VAL A 460 32.30 -13.56 4.97
N MET A 461 31.01 -13.91 4.89
CA MET A 461 30.31 -14.13 3.62
C MET A 461 30.23 -12.85 2.79
N ASN A 462 29.93 -11.71 3.42
CA ASN A 462 29.90 -10.42 2.74
C ASN A 462 31.28 -10.01 2.24
N LYS A 463 32.33 -10.23 3.05
CA LYS A 463 33.72 -9.95 2.61
C LYS A 463 34.18 -10.89 1.48
N ALA A 464 33.76 -12.16 1.50
CA ALA A 464 34.13 -13.13 0.47
C ALA A 464 33.42 -12.85 -0.86
N LEU A 465 32.17 -12.40 -0.79
CA LEU A 465 31.43 -11.84 -1.93
C LEU A 465 32.13 -10.60 -2.48
N GLU A 466 32.50 -9.66 -1.62
CA GLU A 466 33.21 -8.44 -2.03
C GLU A 466 34.54 -8.78 -2.74
N GLU A 467 35.30 -9.75 -2.23
CA GLU A 467 36.55 -10.19 -2.88
C GLU A 467 36.32 -10.98 -4.17
N ALA A 468 35.24 -11.78 -4.23
CA ALA A 468 34.83 -12.46 -5.46
C ALA A 468 34.46 -11.43 -6.54
N PHE A 469 33.63 -10.43 -6.21
CA PHE A 469 33.29 -9.32 -7.10
C PHE A 469 34.54 -8.55 -7.54
N ARG A 470 35.45 -8.26 -6.60
CA ARG A 470 36.72 -7.57 -6.91
C ARG A 470 37.61 -8.37 -7.88
N LYS A 471 37.53 -9.71 -7.90
CA LYS A 471 38.18 -10.57 -8.89
C LYS A 471 37.43 -10.64 -10.22
N THR A 472 36.09 -10.61 -10.23
CA THR A 472 35.28 -10.53 -11.45
C THR A 472 35.53 -9.21 -12.19
N PHE A 473 35.76 -8.11 -11.47
CA PHE A 473 36.16 -6.82 -12.03
C PHE A 473 37.65 -6.71 -12.39
N LYS A 474 38.50 -7.66 -11.99
CA LYS A 474 39.93 -7.74 -12.37
C LYS A 474 40.20 -8.64 -13.57
N LYS A 475 39.21 -9.37 -14.10
CA LYS A 475 39.40 -10.30 -15.23
C LYS A 475 38.90 -9.80 -16.59
N ASN A 476 38.53 -8.53 -16.68
CA ASN A 476 38.49 -7.77 -17.93
C ASN A 476 39.38 -6.54 -17.75
N PRO A 477 40.63 -6.55 -18.24
CA PRO A 477 41.42 -5.33 -18.33
C PRO A 477 40.86 -4.51 -19.50
N CYS A 478 39.75 -3.80 -19.27
CA CYS A 478 39.59 -2.53 -19.96
C CYS A 478 40.46 -1.55 -19.20
N GLU A 479 41.51 -1.11 -19.87
CA GLU A 479 42.44 -0.09 -19.41
C GLU A 479 41.65 1.11 -18.86
N ASN A 480 41.62 1.24 -17.53
CA ASN A 480 41.40 2.53 -16.90
C ASN A 480 42.67 3.35 -17.12
N LYS A 481 42.83 3.90 -18.34
CA LYS A 481 43.43 5.21 -18.44
C LYS A 481 42.52 6.17 -17.68
N PRO A 482 43.07 7.14 -16.92
CA PRO A 482 42.23 8.16 -16.34
C PRO A 482 41.48 8.83 -17.49
N PHE A 483 40.15 8.99 -17.39
CA PHE A 483 39.41 9.82 -18.36
C PHE A 483 39.68 11.30 -18.03
N SER A 484 40.96 11.64 -18.11
CA SER A 484 41.54 12.97 -18.12
C SER A 484 42.60 12.92 -19.21
N GLU A 485 42.20 13.33 -20.43
CA GLU A 485 42.94 14.26 -21.31
C GLU A 485 42.58 14.16 -22.81
N GLU A 486 41.84 13.13 -23.27
CA GLU A 486 41.61 12.96 -24.72
C GLU A 486 40.15 13.11 -25.19
N ILE A 487 39.42 14.14 -24.72
CA ILE A 487 38.41 14.85 -25.54
C ILE A 487 38.44 16.34 -25.12
N ARG A 488 39.59 16.99 -25.29
CA ARG A 488 39.69 18.46 -25.37
C ARG A 488 39.93 18.85 -26.81
N SER A 489 38.89 18.74 -27.63
CA SER A 489 38.91 19.38 -28.96
C SER A 489 37.61 20.12 -29.27
N LYS A 490 36.74 20.35 -28.27
CA LYS A 490 35.56 21.21 -28.40
C LYS A 490 35.43 22.05 -27.14
N ASP A 491 35.45 23.37 -27.30
CA ASP A 491 35.32 24.34 -26.23
C ASP A 491 33.89 24.34 -25.68
N PHE A 492 33.58 23.36 -24.81
CA PHE A 492 32.41 23.46 -23.96
C PHE A 492 32.65 24.54 -22.89
N PRO A 493 31.61 25.29 -22.47
CA PRO A 493 31.75 26.30 -21.42
C PRO A 493 32.43 25.73 -20.16
N LYS A 494 33.47 26.41 -19.66
CA LYS A 494 34.31 25.93 -18.53
C LYS A 494 33.54 25.82 -17.19
N ASP A 495 32.32 26.30 -17.13
CA ASP A 495 31.42 26.34 -15.97
C ASP A 495 30.44 25.16 -15.90
N LEU A 496 30.63 24.11 -16.69
CA LEU A 496 29.83 22.88 -16.60
C LEU A 496 30.16 22.08 -15.33
N LEU A 497 29.12 21.73 -14.57
CA LEU A 497 29.24 20.84 -13.42
C LEU A 497 29.45 19.39 -13.89
N ALA A 498 30.07 18.54 -13.06
CA ALA A 498 30.34 17.14 -13.40
C ALA A 498 29.08 16.39 -13.87
N GLU A 499 27.95 16.62 -13.21
CA GLU A 499 26.66 16.00 -13.55
C GLU A 499 26.04 16.54 -14.86
N GLU A 500 26.36 17.78 -15.25
CA GLU A 500 25.97 18.31 -16.56
C GLU A 500 26.82 17.66 -17.66
N MET A 501 28.11 17.43 -17.37
CA MET A 501 29.04 16.77 -18.28
C MET A 501 28.71 15.29 -18.50
N ASP A 502 28.19 14.58 -17.49
CA ASP A 502 27.75 13.18 -17.66
C ASP A 502 26.64 13.04 -18.72
N LEU A 503 25.68 13.98 -18.74
CA LEU A 503 24.62 14.00 -19.75
C LEU A 503 25.13 14.42 -21.13
N VAL A 504 26.06 15.39 -21.19
CA VAL A 504 26.71 15.80 -22.44
C VAL A 504 27.55 14.67 -23.03
N ASN A 505 28.34 13.96 -22.20
CA ASN A 505 29.15 12.82 -22.61
C ASN A 505 28.29 11.68 -23.14
N PHE A 506 27.16 11.38 -22.50
CA PHE A 506 26.22 10.38 -23.00
C PHE A 506 25.71 10.74 -24.41
N LEU A 507 25.37 12.01 -24.65
CA LEU A 507 24.88 12.47 -25.96
C LEU A 507 25.99 12.55 -27.02
N LEU A 508 27.24 12.85 -26.62
CA LEU A 508 28.42 12.80 -27.50
C LEU A 508 28.70 11.37 -27.98
N LEU A 509 28.59 10.39 -27.09
CA LEU A 509 28.80 8.98 -27.40
C LEU A 509 27.62 8.36 -28.17
N ASN A 510 26.42 8.95 -28.06
CA ASN A 510 25.20 8.45 -28.67
C ASN A 510 24.45 9.55 -29.45
N PRO A 511 25.03 10.11 -30.52
CA PRO A 511 24.46 11.26 -31.24
C PRO A 511 23.12 10.95 -31.93
N GLU A 512 22.91 9.70 -32.36
CA GLU A 512 21.69 9.21 -33.02
C GLU A 512 20.76 8.42 -32.09
N ASN A 513 20.80 8.72 -30.79
CA ASN A 513 19.97 7.98 -29.84
C ASN A 513 18.47 8.23 -30.05
N GLU A 514 17.68 7.16 -30.00
CA GLU A 514 16.22 7.22 -30.01
C GLU A 514 15.63 7.05 -28.60
N PHE A 515 16.41 7.27 -27.54
CA PHE A 515 15.90 7.06 -26.18
C PHE A 515 14.87 8.13 -25.80
N SER A 516 13.87 7.73 -25.01
CA SER A 516 13.02 8.70 -24.33
C SER A 516 13.85 9.47 -23.29
N THR A 517 13.42 10.68 -22.96
CA THR A 517 14.09 11.51 -21.94
C THR A 517 14.32 10.77 -20.61
N VAL A 518 13.38 9.92 -20.19
CA VAL A 518 13.49 9.14 -18.94
C VAL A 518 14.51 8.01 -19.06
N GLU A 519 14.62 7.39 -20.23
CA GLU A 519 15.63 6.36 -20.49
C GLU A 519 17.03 6.94 -20.51
N ILE A 520 17.22 8.12 -21.12
CA ILE A 520 18.50 8.84 -21.09
C ILE A 520 18.95 9.05 -19.64
N TYR A 521 18.05 9.56 -18.79
CA TYR A 521 18.36 9.77 -17.37
C TYR A 521 18.78 8.49 -16.66
N ARG A 522 18.13 7.35 -16.97
CA ARG A 522 18.50 6.06 -16.39
C ARG A 522 19.91 5.63 -16.80
N HIS A 523 20.31 5.86 -18.05
CA HIS A 523 21.66 5.49 -18.54
C HIS A 523 22.77 6.30 -17.88
N VAL A 524 22.51 7.57 -17.56
CA VAL A 524 23.46 8.43 -16.83
C VAL A 524 23.30 8.37 -15.30
N GLY A 525 22.43 7.49 -14.78
CA GLY A 525 22.23 7.30 -13.34
C GLY A 525 21.43 8.42 -12.64
N PHE A 526 20.66 9.21 -13.37
CA PHE A 526 19.83 10.30 -12.83
C PHE A 526 18.40 9.87 -12.51
N SER A 527 17.85 10.41 -11.42
CA SER A 527 16.40 10.36 -11.16
C SER A 527 15.65 11.30 -12.12
N PRO A 528 14.36 11.08 -12.42
CA PRO A 528 13.60 11.95 -13.32
C PRO A 528 13.60 13.43 -12.92
N ARG A 529 13.56 13.70 -11.60
CA ARG A 529 13.61 15.06 -11.05
C ARG A 529 14.99 15.70 -11.27
N LYS A 530 16.07 14.98 -10.97
CA LYS A 530 17.45 15.46 -11.16
C LYS A 530 17.77 15.65 -12.64
N GLY A 531 17.41 14.68 -13.48
CA GLY A 531 17.60 14.73 -14.93
C GLY A 531 16.89 15.92 -15.57
N ASN A 532 15.65 16.24 -15.16
CA ASN A 532 14.94 17.42 -15.68
C ASN A 532 15.59 18.74 -15.27
N ILE A 533 16.13 18.86 -14.05
CA ILE A 533 16.87 20.05 -13.62
C ILE A 533 18.13 20.24 -14.48
N ILE A 534 18.92 19.18 -14.67
CA ILE A 534 20.16 19.22 -15.46
C ILE A 534 19.86 19.50 -16.94
N LYS A 535 18.86 18.83 -17.51
CA LYS A 535 18.41 19.07 -18.89
C LYS A 535 18.00 20.53 -19.10
N ASN A 536 17.21 21.11 -18.20
CA ASN A 536 16.77 22.49 -18.35
C ASN A 536 17.94 23.48 -18.28
N LYS A 537 18.92 23.25 -17.39
CA LYS A 537 20.14 24.06 -17.33
C LYS A 537 20.96 23.97 -18.63
N LEU A 538 21.11 22.78 -19.20
CA LEU A 538 21.82 22.59 -20.46
C LEU A 538 21.07 23.20 -21.67
N LEU A 539 19.73 23.22 -21.63
CA LEU A 539 18.90 23.94 -22.60
C LEU A 539 19.08 25.45 -22.48
N GLU A 540 19.08 26.00 -21.25
CA GLU A 540 19.34 27.42 -20.99
C GLU A 540 20.75 27.84 -21.44
N LYS A 541 21.75 26.95 -21.29
CA LYS A 541 23.12 27.17 -21.77
C LYS A 541 23.28 26.95 -23.29
N GLY A 542 22.23 26.52 -24.00
CA GLY A 542 22.26 26.30 -25.45
C GLY A 542 23.18 25.14 -25.89
N ILE A 543 23.44 24.16 -25.02
CA ILE A 543 24.35 23.03 -25.30
C ILE A 543 23.59 21.85 -25.94
N ILE A 544 22.33 21.69 -25.58
CA ILE A 544 21.44 20.65 -26.10
C ILE A 544 20.18 21.26 -26.69
N LYS A 545 19.50 20.52 -27.58
CA LYS A 545 18.17 20.81 -28.09
C LYS A 545 17.21 19.65 -27.88
N THR A 546 15.93 19.99 -27.86
CA THR A 546 14.85 19.03 -27.97
C THR A 546 14.24 19.04 -29.37
N MET A 547 14.24 17.90 -30.04
CA MET A 547 13.54 17.70 -31.32
C MET A 547 12.25 16.92 -31.11
N GLU A 548 11.24 17.15 -31.94
CA GLU A 548 10.02 16.37 -31.97
C GLU A 548 9.94 15.56 -33.27
N GLU A 549 9.84 14.24 -33.17
CA GLU A 549 9.71 13.33 -34.31
C GLU A 549 8.40 12.54 -34.21
N ARG A 550 7.69 12.43 -35.34
CA ARG A 550 6.38 11.77 -35.39
C ARG A 550 6.55 10.30 -35.77
N ASN A 551 6.07 9.40 -34.92
CA ASN A 551 6.00 7.97 -35.20
C ASN A 551 4.54 7.48 -35.26
N THR A 552 4.36 6.17 -35.48
CA THR A 552 3.04 5.50 -35.60
C THR A 552 2.16 5.60 -34.34
N LYS A 553 2.71 6.06 -33.21
CA LYS A 553 2.03 6.20 -31.91
C LYS A 553 1.91 7.65 -31.41
N GLY A 554 2.46 8.64 -32.12
CA GLY A 554 2.40 10.06 -31.74
C GLY A 554 3.71 10.82 -31.92
N TRP A 555 3.80 12.02 -31.34
CA TRP A 555 5.01 12.85 -31.33
C TRP A 555 5.94 12.42 -30.19
N LYS A 556 7.23 12.25 -30.47
CA LYS A 556 8.27 11.86 -29.51
C LYS A 556 9.30 12.96 -29.40
N LYS A 557 9.62 13.37 -28.16
CA LYS A 557 10.69 14.33 -27.87
C LYS A 557 12.03 13.62 -27.72
N LEU A 558 13.01 14.01 -28.53
CA LEU A 558 14.39 13.54 -28.50
C LEU A 558 15.30 14.65 -27.98
N ILE A 559 16.33 14.28 -27.21
CA ILE A 559 17.35 15.23 -26.72
C ILE A 559 18.63 14.97 -27.51
N ARG A 560 19.18 16.01 -28.13
CA ARG A 560 20.43 15.96 -28.90
C ARG A 560 21.33 17.13 -28.53
N LEU A 561 22.61 17.02 -28.83
CA LEU A 561 23.52 18.17 -28.76
C LEU A 561 23.13 19.19 -29.82
N GLU A 562 23.43 20.46 -29.55
CA GLU A 562 23.22 21.49 -30.56
C GLU A 562 24.20 21.37 -31.73
N ASP A 563 23.84 21.86 -32.91
CA ASP A 563 24.65 21.67 -34.14
C ASP A 563 26.05 22.30 -34.02
N SER A 564 26.21 23.30 -33.15
CA SER A 564 27.51 23.88 -32.80
C SER A 564 28.42 22.90 -32.04
N TYR A 565 27.85 21.87 -31.39
CA TYR A 565 28.55 20.86 -30.60
C TYR A 565 28.49 19.45 -31.23
N SER A 566 27.49 19.16 -32.06
CA SER A 566 27.39 17.91 -32.83
C SER A 566 28.01 18.06 -34.22
N ASN A 567 28.98 17.22 -34.61
CA ASN A 567 29.23 17.03 -36.04
C ASN A 567 29.85 15.66 -36.33
N ASN A 568 29.22 14.96 -37.29
CA ASN A 568 29.72 13.77 -37.96
C ASN A 568 30.89 14.15 -38.87
N SER A 569 32.09 13.63 -38.61
CA SER A 569 33.11 13.33 -39.62
C SER A 569 34.25 12.52 -39.01
N ASN A 570 34.16 11.20 -39.13
CA ASN A 570 35.35 10.38 -39.39
C ASN A 570 34.94 9.11 -40.14
N THR A 571 34.83 9.28 -41.46
CA THR A 571 35.38 8.35 -42.45
C THR A 571 36.73 7.80 -41.99
N LEU A 572 36.75 6.61 -41.39
CA LEU A 572 37.90 5.74 -41.43
C LEU A 572 37.90 5.07 -42.80
N SER A 573 38.73 5.63 -43.67
CA SER A 573 39.09 5.09 -44.97
C SER A 573 39.66 3.68 -44.83
N VAL A 574 39.11 2.77 -45.63
CA VAL A 574 39.75 1.54 -46.08
C VAL A 574 41.16 1.85 -46.57
N LYS A 575 42.18 1.28 -45.93
CA LYS A 575 43.48 0.96 -46.53
C LYS A 575 43.98 -0.36 -45.94
N ASN A 576 43.88 -1.38 -46.80
CA ASN A 576 44.53 -2.70 -46.83
C ASN A 576 44.58 -3.55 -45.56
#